data_AF-A0A962PE28-F1
#
_entry.id   AF-A0A962PE28-F1
#
_cell.length_a   1.000
_cell.length_b   1.000
_cell.length_c   1.000
_cell.angle_alpha   90.00
_cell.angle_beta   90.00
_cell.angle_gamma   90.00
#
_symmetry.space_group_name_H-M   'P 1'
#
loop_
_entity.id
_entity.type
_entity.pdbx_description
1 polymer ?
#
loop_
_entity_poly.entity_id
_entity_poly.type
_entity_poly.pdbx_seq_one_letter_code
_entity_poly.pdbx_strand_id
1 'polypeptide(L)' 'MIRTQSHRQLSLAEFDWPFQTALDEDNRWVKMAACIPWVELAKAYDDGLSRCS' A
#
# COMPACT_ATOMS: atom_id res chain seq x y z
N MET A 1 -13.13 -2.39 13.11
CA MET A 1 -11.64 -2.42 13.11
C MET A 1 -11.18 -3.01 14.43
N ILE A 2 -10.70 -4.25 14.43
CA ILE A 2 -10.30 -4.96 15.67
C ILE A 2 -8.90 -4.47 16.07
N ARG A 3 -8.78 -3.81 17.22
CA ARG A 3 -7.50 -3.36 17.78
C ARG A 3 -6.93 -4.44 18.71
N THR A 4 -6.29 -5.45 18.15
CA THR A 4 -5.53 -6.43 18.93
C THR A 4 -4.13 -5.87 19.18
N GLN A 5 -3.86 -5.41 20.40
CA GLN A 5 -2.50 -5.01 20.79
C GLN A 5 -1.76 -6.25 21.27
N SER A 6 -0.87 -6.79 20.41
CA SER A 6 0.02 -7.89 20.79
C SER A 6 1.18 -7.34 21.61
N HIS A 7 1.23 -7.68 22.90
CA HIS A 7 2.32 -7.30 23.81
C HIS A 7 3.65 -8.03 23.55
N ARG A 8 3.74 -8.85 22.49
CA ARG A 8 4.97 -9.58 22.08
C ARG A 8 5.55 -9.08 20.76
N GLN A 9 5.08 -7.93 20.26
CA GLN A 9 5.64 -7.36 19.03
C GLN A 9 7.08 -6.89 19.29
N LEU A 10 8.04 -7.54 18.63
CA LEU A 10 9.45 -7.17 18.72
C LEU A 10 9.65 -5.78 18.10
N SER A 11 10.28 -4.86 18.82
CA SER A 11 10.70 -3.57 18.27
C SER A 11 11.94 -3.79 17.42
N LEU A 12 11.80 -3.63 16.10
CA LEU A 12 12.94 -3.62 15.17
C LEU A 12 13.55 -2.21 15.20
N ALA A 13 14.57 -2.01 16.05
CA ALA A 13 15.22 -0.70 16.24
C ALA A 13 15.83 -0.10 14.96
N GLU A 14 16.08 -0.93 13.94
CA GLU A 14 16.62 -0.51 12.63
C GLU A 14 15.53 -0.43 11.54
N PHE A 15 14.29 -0.77 11.87
CA PHE A 15 13.14 -0.53 10.99
C PHE A 15 12.60 0.88 11.25
N ASP A 16 13.48 1.87 11.18
CA ASP A 16 13.07 3.26 11.07
C ASP A 16 12.65 3.50 9.62
N TRP A 17 11.41 3.94 9.45
CA TRP A 17 10.74 4.16 8.16
C TRP A 17 11.53 5.18 7.31
N PRO A 18 12.39 4.77 6.34
CA PRO A 18 13.25 5.70 5.62
C PRO A 18 12.55 6.16 4.34
N PHE A 19 11.24 6.39 4.39
CA PHE A 19 10.48 6.92 3.26
C PHE A 19 10.32 8.44 3.36
N GLN A 20 11.27 9.12 3.99
CA GLN A 20 11.31 10.59 3.99
C GLN A 20 11.73 11.15 2.63
N THR A 21 12.15 10.30 1.69
CA THR A 21 12.50 10.69 0.34
C THR A 21 11.27 10.61 -0.56
N ALA A 22 10.91 11.74 -1.19
CA ALA A 22 9.91 11.76 -2.25
C ALA A 22 10.31 10.80 -3.37
N LEU A 23 9.33 10.14 -3.98
CA LEU A 23 9.57 9.36 -5.18
C LEU A 23 10.04 10.31 -6.30
N ASP A 24 11.09 9.92 -7.00
CA ASP A 24 11.57 10.65 -8.18
C ASP A 24 10.50 10.59 -9.28
N GLU A 25 9.97 11.76 -9.67
CA GLU A 25 8.94 11.89 -10.71
C GLU A 25 9.42 11.37 -12.07
N ASP A 26 10.73 11.38 -12.32
CA ASP A 26 11.32 10.86 -13.54
C ASP A 26 11.49 9.34 -13.55
N ASN A 27 11.25 8.67 -12.42
CA ASN A 27 11.31 7.23 -12.33
C ASN A 27 10.29 6.57 -13.27
N ARG A 28 10.76 5.58 -14.05
CA ARG A 28 9.94 4.82 -15.00
C ARG A 28 8.67 4.25 -14.37
N TRP A 29 8.73 3.79 -13.13
CA TRP A 29 7.59 3.22 -12.40
C TRP A 29 6.59 4.30 -11.96
N VAL A 30 7.06 5.48 -11.57
CA VAL A 30 6.20 6.61 -11.20
C VAL A 30 5.41 7.10 -12.41
N LYS A 31 6.09 7.27 -13.56
CA LYS A 31 5.44 7.61 -14.83
C LYS A 31 4.43 6.56 -15.27
N MET A 32 4.79 5.28 -15.16
CA MET A 32 3.88 4.20 -15.51
C MET A 32 2.66 4.15 -14.60
N ALA A 33 2.85 4.34 -13.29
CA ALA A 33 1.76 4.38 -12.32
C ALA A 33 0.79 5.53 -12.61
N ALA A 34 1.26 6.70 -13.05
CA ALA A 34 0.39 7.81 -13.42
C ALA A 34 -0.56 7.49 -14.58
N CYS A 35 -0.18 6.56 -15.47
CA CYS A 35 -1.01 6.13 -16.60
C CYS A 35 -2.00 5.01 -16.27
N ILE A 36 -1.93 4.42 -15.07
CA ILE A 36 -2.78 3.27 -14.70
C ILE A 36 -4.10 3.78 -14.08
N PRO A 37 -5.26 3.27 -14.52
CA PRO A 37 -6.57 3.60 -13.96
C PRO A 37 -6.80 2.89 -12.60
N TRP A 38 -6.11 3.38 -11.56
CA TRP A 38 -6.10 2.74 -10.24
C TRP A 38 -7.49 2.70 -9.58
N VAL A 39 -8.34 3.70 -9.84
CA VAL A 39 -9.67 3.78 -9.24
C VAL A 39 -10.57 2.67 -9.78
N GLU A 40 -10.61 2.49 -11.10
CA GLU A 40 -11.39 1.44 -11.74
C GLU A 40 -10.88 0.05 -11.35
N LEU A 41 -9.55 -0.13 -11.26
CA LEU A 41 -8.94 -1.38 -10.83
C LEU A 41 -9.29 -1.72 -9.37
N ALA A 42 -9.21 -0.75 -8.47
CA ALA A 42 -9.56 -0.95 -7.06
C ALA A 42 -11.04 -1.34 -6.91
N LYS A 43 -11.92 -0.65 -7.65
CA LYS A 43 -13.36 -0.99 -7.66
C LYS A 43 -13.61 -2.40 -8.18
N ALA A 44 -13.00 -2.77 -9.30
CA ALA A 44 -13.16 -4.12 -9.86
C ALA A 44 -12.66 -5.22 -8.91
N TYR A 45 -11.57 -4.95 -8.18
CA TYR A 45 -11.03 -5.85 -7.18
C TYR A 45 -11.98 -6.00 -5.98
N ASP A 46 -12.50 -4.89 -5.45
CA ASP A 46 -13.44 -4.89 -4.32
C ASP A 46 -14.76 -5.59 -4.65
N ASP A 47 -15.30 -5.31 -5.84
CA ASP A 47 -16.47 -6.00 -6.39
C ASP A 47 -16.20 -7.51 -6.55
N GLY A 48 -15.00 -7.89 -6.96
CA GLY A 48 -14.58 -9.28 -7.09
C GLY A 48 -14.46 -9.99 -5.75
N LEU A 49 -13.88 -9.31 -4.75
CA LEU A 49 -13.72 -9.84 -3.40
C LEU A 49 -15.09 -10.02 -2.70
N SER A 50 -15.99 -9.06 -2.88
CA SER A 50 -17.35 -9.09 -2.32
C SER A 50 -18.25 -10.16 -2.93
N ARG A 51 -17.95 -10.63 -4.15
CA ARG A 51 -18.67 -11.76 -4.77
C ARG A 51 -18.30 -13.13 -4.21
N CYS A 52 -17.21 -13.22 -3.46
CA CYS A 52 -16.72 -14.47 -2.86
C CYS A 52 -17.06 -14.62 -1.37
N SER A 53 -17.73 -13.65 -0.76
CA SER A 53 -18.20 -13.68 0.65
C SER A 53 -19.69 -13.97 0.74
#